data_AF-A0A6I6HQL2-F1
#
_entry.id   AF-A0A6I6HQL2-F1
#
_cell.length_a   1.000
_cell.length_b   1.000
_cell.length_c   1.000
_cell.angle_alpha   90.00
_cell.angle_beta   90.00
_cell.angle_gamma   90.00
#
_symmetry.space_group_name_H-M   'P 1'
#
loop_
_entity.id
_entity.type
_entity.pdbx_description
1 polymer ?
#
loop_
_entity_poly.entity_id
_entity_poly.type
_entity_poly.pdbx_seq_one_letter_code
_entity_poly.pdbx_strand_id
1 'polypeptide(L)'
;MHEGMAGVFAAALVRGLRRRLGGQDIYIPAPDRSVRDASIRRDFTGSNVDELMRRHGLSRTRIYEIVGQRPPRTAPAKNPESPLKTGLTNG
;
A
#
# COMPACT_ATOMS: atom_id res chain seq x y z
N MET A 1 -6.29 -19.59 15.42
CA MET A 1 -5.06 -20.41 15.42
C MET A 1 -3.82 -19.73 14.81
N HIS A 2 -3.93 -18.78 13.86
CA HIS A 2 -2.75 -18.15 13.24
C HIS A 2 -2.17 -16.93 13.99
N GLU A 3 -2.90 -16.35 14.94
CA GLU A 3 -2.48 -15.13 15.65
C GLU A 3 -1.22 -15.30 16.49
N GLY A 4 -1.05 -16.45 17.16
CA GLY A 4 0.14 -16.71 17.97
C GLY A 4 1.43 -16.68 17.16
N MET A 5 1.43 -17.30 15.98
CA MET A 5 2.57 -17.27 15.06
C MET A 5 2.77 -15.89 14.44
N ALA A 6 1.68 -15.18 14.09
CA ALA A 6 1.78 -13.81 13.59
C ALA A 6 2.45 -12.88 14.61
N GLY A 7 2.12 -13.03 15.90
CA GLY A 7 2.76 -12.28 16.99
C GLY A 7 4.27 -12.52 17.08
N VAL A 8 4.72 -13.77 16.94
CA VAL A 8 6.16 -14.12 16.98
C VAL A 8 6.92 -13.47 15.81
N PHE A 9 6.37 -13.56 14.59
CA PHE A 9 6.99 -12.93 13.42
C PHE A 9 7.03 -11.40 13.52
N ALA A 10 5.93 -10.78 13.96
CA ALA A 10 5.88 -9.34 14.18
C ALA A 10 6.95 -8.89 15.19
N ALA A 11 7.09 -9.60 16.31
CA ALA A 11 8.11 -9.29 17.32
C ALA A 11 9.53 -9.45 16.80
N ALA A 12 9.80 -10.46 15.96
CA ALA A 12 11.12 -10.65 15.32
C ALA A 12 11.45 -9.50 14.35
N LEU A 13 10.49 -9.09 13.51
CA LEU A 13 10.65 -7.99 12.56
C LEU A 13 10.91 -6.66 13.27
N VAL A 14 10.09 -6.30 14.25
CA VAL A 14 10.21 -5.04 15.00
C VAL A 14 11.54 -4.96 15.75
N ARG A 15 11.99 -6.07 16.38
CA ARG A 15 13.33 -6.13 17.01
C ARG A 15 14.45 -5.92 15.99
N GLY A 16 14.33 -6.56 14.82
CA GLY A 16 15.28 -6.40 13.72
C GLY A 16 15.34 -4.98 13.16
N LEU A 17 14.19 -4.30 13.06
CA LEU A 17 14.10 -2.91 12.63
C LEU A 17 14.73 -1.97 13.68
N ARG A 18 14.39 -2.12 14.95
CA ARG A 18 14.97 -1.32 16.06
C ARG A 18 16.49 -1.44 16.12
N ARG A 19 17.04 -2.65 15.95
CA ARG A 19 18.49 -2.88 15.97
C ARG A 19 19.23 -2.19 14.82
N ARG A 20 18.62 -2.15 13.62
CA ARG A 20 19.29 -1.66 12.41
C ARG A 20 19.08 -0.17 12.17
N LEU A 21 17.89 0.34 12.47
CA LEU A 21 17.48 1.70 12.17
C LEU A 21 17.53 2.62 13.41
N GLY A 22 17.64 2.05 14.61
CA GLY A 22 17.80 2.82 15.85
C GLY A 22 16.61 3.73 16.14
N GLY A 23 16.90 4.94 16.66
CA GLY A 23 15.92 5.99 16.96
C GLY A 23 15.71 7.01 15.83
N GLN A 24 16.03 6.64 14.59
CA GLN A 24 15.86 7.52 13.43
C GLN A 24 14.39 7.57 12.99
N ASP A 25 13.96 8.72 12.47
CA ASP A 25 12.65 8.83 11.83
C ASP A 25 12.65 8.08 10.49
N ILE A 26 11.76 7.09 10.37
CA ILE A 26 11.61 6.25 9.19
C ILE A 26 10.32 6.63 8.48
N TYR A 27 10.43 7.08 7.23
CA TYR A 27 9.26 7.24 6.37
C TYR A 27 8.80 5.87 5.86
N ILE A 28 7.56 5.49 6.21
CA ILE A 28 6.89 4.32 5.65
C ILE A 28 5.83 4.82 4.66
N PRO A 29 6.01 4.61 3.35
CA PRO A 29 5.07 5.09 2.36
C PRO A 29 3.74 4.35 2.44
N ALA A 30 2.66 5.06 2.13
CA ALA A 30 1.38 4.42 1.90
C ALA A 30 1.49 3.44 0.71
N PRO A 31 0.79 2.30 0.75
CA PRO A 31 0.80 1.36 -0.37
C PRO A 31 0.26 2.03 -1.64
N ASP A 32 0.86 1.70 -2.78
CA ASP A 32 0.35 2.17 -4.06
C ASP A 32 -1.04 1.57 -4.32
N ARG A 33 -2.01 2.46 -4.57
CA ARG A 33 -3.41 2.11 -4.82
C ARG A 33 -3.76 2.29 -6.30
N SER A 34 -2.82 2.70 -7.14
CA SER A 34 -3.03 3.02 -8.56
C SER A 34 -3.67 1.86 -9.33
N VAL A 35 -3.15 0.65 -9.16
CA VAL A 35 -3.62 -0.56 -9.84
C VAL A 35 -5.05 -0.90 -9.41
N ARG A 36 -5.33 -0.86 -8.10
CA ARG A 36 -6.68 -1.10 -7.57
C ARG A 36 -7.67 -0.07 -8.09
N ASP A 37 -7.31 1.20 -7.99
CA ASP A 37 -8.17 2.31 -8.39
C ASP A 37 -8.41 2.30 -9.92
N ALA A 38 -7.43 1.87 -10.73
CA ALA A 38 -7.60 1.65 -12.16
C ALA A 38 -8.56 0.48 -12.47
N SER A 39 -8.47 -0.63 -11.72
CA SER A 39 -9.41 -1.75 -11.85
C SER A 39 -10.84 -1.30 -11.55
N ILE A 40 -11.04 -0.58 -10.44
CA ILE A 40 -12.37 -0.07 -10.05
C ILE A 40 -12.97 0.81 -11.13
N ARG A 41 -12.18 1.71 -11.73
CA ARG A 41 -12.66 2.58 -12.83
C ARG A 41 -13.07 1.79 -14.06
N ARG A 42 -12.27 0.79 -14.45
CA ARG A 42 -12.54 -0.03 -15.63
C ARG A 42 -13.78 -0.92 -15.43
N ASP A 43 -13.96 -1.45 -14.23
CA ASP A 43 -15.00 -2.44 -13.93
C ASP A 43 -16.33 -1.78 -13.49
N PHE A 44 -16.38 -0.46 -13.30
CA PHE A 44 -17.59 0.25 -12.88
C PHE A 44 -18.57 0.44 -14.04
N THR A 45 -19.81 -0.03 -13.85
CA THR A 45 -20.87 0.01 -14.88
C THR A 45 -21.95 1.05 -14.59
N GLY A 46 -21.82 1.83 -13.51
CA GLY A 46 -22.82 2.82 -13.09
C GLY A 46 -23.79 2.30 -12.01
N SER A 47 -24.08 1.00 -12.01
CA SER A 47 -25.05 0.38 -11.08
C SER A 47 -24.46 -0.72 -10.20
N ASN A 48 -23.22 -1.16 -10.43
CA ASN A 48 -22.58 -2.27 -9.71
C ASN A 48 -21.80 -1.87 -8.44
N VAL A 49 -22.17 -0.76 -7.79
CA VAL A 49 -21.41 -0.21 -6.65
C VAL A 49 -21.30 -1.18 -5.47
N ASP A 50 -22.38 -1.89 -5.12
CA ASP A 50 -22.39 -2.82 -3.99
C ASP A 50 -21.54 -4.08 -4.26
N GLU A 51 -21.35 -4.46 -5.52
CA GLU A 51 -20.40 -5.50 -5.90
C GLU A 51 -18.96 -5.03 -5.70
N LEU A 52 -18.62 -3.85 -6.22
CA LEU A 52 -17.27 -3.29 -6.10
C LEU A 52 -16.88 -3.04 -4.64
N MET A 53 -17.81 -2.60 -3.80
CA MET A 53 -17.60 -2.44 -2.36
C MET A 53 -17.18 -3.76 -1.71
N ARG A 54 -17.90 -4.86 -1.99
CA ARG A 54 -17.59 -6.19 -1.45
C ARG A 54 -16.26 -6.73 -2.00
N ARG A 55 -16.03 -6.60 -3.31
CA ARG A 55 -14.81 -7.11 -3.97
C ARG A 55 -13.54 -6.43 -3.44
N HIS A 56 -13.59 -5.12 -3.19
CA HIS A 56 -12.40 -4.34 -2.81
C HIS A 56 -12.35 -3.96 -1.33
N GLY A 57 -13.37 -4.28 -0.53
CA GLY A 57 -13.44 -3.90 0.88
C GLY A 57 -13.49 -2.38 1.10
N LEU A 58 -14.19 -1.65 0.23
CA LEU A 58 -14.24 -0.19 0.24
C LEU A 58 -15.65 0.33 0.56
N SER A 59 -15.72 1.54 1.11
CA SER A 59 -16.98 2.25 1.29
C SER A 59 -17.56 2.73 -0.04
N ARG A 60 -18.87 2.94 -0.07
CA ARG A 60 -19.59 3.51 -1.22
C ARG A 60 -18.97 4.85 -1.65
N THR A 61 -18.75 5.75 -0.70
CA THR A 61 -18.11 7.05 -0.95
C THR A 61 -16.75 6.88 -1.61
N ARG A 62 -15.93 5.94 -1.13
CA ARG A 62 -14.60 5.72 -1.68
C ARG A 62 -14.63 5.19 -3.11
N ILE A 63 -15.60 4.33 -3.44
CA ILE A 63 -15.81 3.88 -4.83
C ILE A 63 -16.14 5.08 -5.73
N TYR A 64 -17.09 5.93 -5.34
CA TYR A 64 -17.45 7.11 -6.13
C TYR A 64 -16.32 8.13 -6.26
N GLU A 65 -15.50 8.32 -5.22
CA GLU A 65 -14.29 9.15 -5.32
C GLU A 65 -13.33 8.60 -6.37
N ILE A 66 -13.08 7.29 -6.38
CA ILE A 66 -12.16 6.65 -7.32
C ILE A 66 -12.66 6.81 -8.76
N VAL A 67 -13.96 6.59 -8.97
CA VAL A 67 -14.62 6.72 -10.28
C VAL A 67 -14.66 8.17 -10.74
N GLY A 68 -14.99 9.11 -9.85
CA GLY A 68 -15.11 10.54 -10.16
C GLY A 68 -13.76 11.25 -10.34
N GLN A 69 -12.67 10.70 -9.82
CA GLN A 69 -11.33 11.22 -10.05
C GLN A 69 -10.84 10.90 -11.46
N ARG A 70 -10.51 11.94 -12.22
CA ARG A 70 -9.78 11.81 -13.48
C ARG A 70 -8.46 11.07 -13.21
N PRO A 71 -8.12 10.01 -13.96
CA PRO A 71 -6.87 9.30 -13.73
C PRO A 71 -5.71 10.29 -13.80
N PRO A 72 -4.73 10.22 -12.87
CA PRO A 72 -3.58 11.10 -12.92
C PRO A 72 -2.91 10.94 -14.28
N ARG A 73 -2.66 12.07 -14.97
CA ARG A 73 -1.78 12.11 -16.14
C ARG A 73 -0.37 11.76 -15.65
N THR A 74 -0.08 10.46 -15.55
CA THR A 74 1.25 9.89 -15.26
C THR A 74 2.12 10.80 -14.39
N ALA A 75 1.72 10.99 -13.13
CA ALA A 75 2.64 11.54 -12.15
C ALA A 75 3.58 10.41 -11.73
N PRO A 76 4.91 10.63 -11.67
CA PRO A 76 5.84 9.62 -11.21
C PRO A 76 5.45 9.18 -9.80
N ALA A 77 5.60 7.88 -9.52
CA ALA A 77 5.33 7.30 -8.22
C ALA A 77 6.01 8.16 -7.14
N LYS A 78 5.24 8.71 -6.20
CA LYS A 78 5.74 9.58 -5.13
C LYS A 78 6.59 8.84 -4.08
N ASN A 79 7.07 7.64 -4.42
CA ASN A 79 7.93 6.88 -3.54
C ASN A 79 9.38 7.21 -3.95
N PRO A 80 10.08 8.10 -3.23
CA PRO A 80 11.52 8.25 -3.46
C PRO A 80 12.15 6.87 -3.30
N GLU A 81 12.98 6.45 -4.25
CA GLU A 81 13.71 5.19 -4.13
C GLU A 81 14.35 5.15 -2.74
N SER A 82 14.02 4.12 -1.96
CA SER A 82 14.54 3.99 -0.61
C SER A 82 16.07 3.95 -0.68
N PRO A 83 16.80 4.79 0.08
CA PRO A 83 18.28 4.83 0.06
C PRO A 83 18.94 3.55 0.59
N LEU A 84 18.17 2.52 0.94
CA LEU A 84 18.66 1.23 1.43
C LEU A 84 19.27 0.32 0.35
N LYS A 85 19.49 0.82 -0.88
CA LYS A 85 20.31 0.12 -1.89
C LYS A 85 21.83 0.24 -1.69
N THR A 86 22.29 0.90 -0.64
CA THR A 86 23.72 1.08 -0.39
C THR A 86 24.22 0.07 0.63
N GLY A 87 24.97 -0.95 0.18
CA GLY A 87 25.64 -1.88 1.10
C GLY A 87 26.21 -3.18 0.53
N LEU A 88 26.00 -3.50 -0.75
CA LEU A 88 26.71 -4.59 -1.42
C LEU A 88 27.70 -4.00 -2.42
N THR A 89 28.83 -3.53 -1.90
CA THR A 89 30.06 -3.34 -2.67
C THR A 89 31.18 -4.02 -1.91
N ASN A 90 31.67 -5.10 -2.53
CA ASN A 90 32.84 -5.93 -2.25
C ASN A 90 33.94 -5.32 -1.35
N GLY A 91 34.40 -6.15 -0.42
CA GLY A 91 35.70 -6.11 0.25
C GLY A 91 36.06 -7.53 0.66
#